data_AF-A0A2D6N4P0-F1
#
_entry.id   AF-A0A2D6N4P0-F1
#
_cell.length_a   1.000
_cell.length_b   1.000
_cell.length_c   1.000
_cell.angle_alpha   90.00
_cell.angle_beta   90.00
_cell.angle_gamma   90.00
#
_symmetry.space_group_name_H-M   'P 1'
#
loop_
_entity.id
_entity.type
_entity.pdbx_description
1 polymer ?
#
loop_
_entity_poly.entity_id
_entity_poly.type
_entity_poly.pdbx_seq_one_letter_code
_entity_poly.pdbx_strand_id
1 'polypeptide(L)'
;MMSEELSPLDEIDELIEDLAFEIAHKLDWVDLVRRNLPPLTPVQEQTLRDMADAFAADQLLERELDGNALSAADRQFVREVVLRLADRYGEGVEKANQQFLEKWSSGVK
;
A
#
# COMPACT_ATOMS: atom_id res chain seq x y z
N MET A 1 -28.40 8.24 11.43
CA MET A 1 -27.40 7.98 10.38
C MET A 1 -26.62 6.78 10.85
N MET A 2 -26.81 5.63 10.21
CA MET A 2 -25.99 4.46 10.50
C MET A 2 -24.67 4.71 9.79
N SER A 3 -23.57 4.77 10.53
CA SER A 3 -22.24 4.64 9.94
C SER A 3 -22.19 3.22 9.38
N GLU A 4 -22.01 3.07 8.07
CA GLU A 4 -21.63 1.78 7.52
C GLU A 4 -20.24 1.47 8.11
N GLU A 5 -20.12 0.39 8.88
CA GLU A 5 -18.82 -0.13 9.26
C GLU A 5 -18.13 -0.59 7.97
N LEU A 6 -17.00 0.02 7.65
CA LEU A 6 -16.15 -0.39 6.52
C LEU A 6 -15.72 -1.84 6.73
N SER A 7 -15.60 -2.59 5.64
CA SER A 7 -15.02 -3.93 5.75
C SER A 7 -13.50 -3.80 5.94
N PRO A 8 -12.83 -4.80 6.53
CA PRO A 8 -11.37 -4.80 6.62
C PRO A 8 -10.65 -4.71 5.27
N LEU A 9 -11.34 -4.99 4.16
CA LEU A 9 -10.77 -4.83 2.82
C LEU A 9 -10.81 -3.36 2.39
N ASP A 10 -11.91 -2.66 2.68
CA ASP A 10 -12.04 -1.22 2.43
C ASP A 10 -11.07 -0.41 3.31
N GLU A 11 -10.87 -0.81 4.57
CA GLU A 11 -9.90 -0.15 5.45
C GLU A 11 -8.44 -0.37 5.01
N ILE A 12 -8.14 -1.48 4.31
CA ILE A 12 -6.80 -1.70 3.74
C ILE A 12 -6.59 -0.83 2.50
N ASP A 13 -7.64 -0.63 1.70
CA ASP A 13 -7.65 0.27 0.55
C ASP A 13 -7.32 1.70 1.00
N GLU A 14 -8.08 2.23 1.96
CA GLU A 14 -7.84 3.55 2.56
C GLU A 14 -6.42 3.70 3.12
N LEU A 15 -5.92 2.66 3.81
CA LEU A 15 -4.55 2.66 4.34
C LEU A 15 -3.49 2.75 3.22
N ILE A 16 -3.70 2.10 2.07
CA ILE A 16 -2.76 2.18 0.95
C ILE A 16 -2.79 3.56 0.30
N GLU A 17 -3.96 4.18 0.18
CA GLU A 17 -4.07 5.56 -0.29
C GLU A 17 -3.32 6.53 0.64
N ASP A 18 -3.49 6.39 1.95
CA ASP A 18 -2.79 7.19 2.97
C ASP A 18 -1.26 6.98 2.88
N LEU A 19 -0.82 5.73 2.74
CA LEU A 19 0.59 5.40 2.54
C LEU A 19 1.15 6.03 1.26
N ALA A 20 0.45 5.90 0.13
CA ALA A 20 0.86 6.46 -1.15
C ALA A 20 1.00 7.99 -1.07
N PHE A 21 0.09 8.64 -0.34
CA PHE A 21 0.11 10.08 -0.09
C PHE A 21 1.32 10.49 0.74
N GLU A 22 1.59 9.81 1.86
CA GLU A 22 2.76 10.07 2.69
C GLU A 22 4.08 9.84 1.94
N ILE A 23 4.17 8.77 1.15
CA ILE A 23 5.31 8.47 0.29
C ILE A 23 5.54 9.62 -0.70
N ALA A 24 4.48 10.07 -1.38
CA ALA A 24 4.54 11.16 -2.33
C ALA A 24 4.99 12.47 -1.68
N HIS A 25 4.53 12.76 -0.46
CA HIS A 25 4.97 13.94 0.29
C HIS A 25 6.44 13.92 0.69
N LYS A 26 7.02 12.74 0.92
CA LYS A 26 8.48 12.61 1.15
C LYS A 26 9.30 12.82 -0.13
N LEU A 27 8.66 12.80 -1.29
CA LEU A 27 9.31 13.04 -2.57
C LEU A 27 8.97 14.44 -3.10
N ASP A 28 9.96 15.32 -3.19
CA ASP A 28 9.79 16.57 -3.92
C ASP A 28 9.84 16.33 -5.44
N TRP A 29 8.77 15.73 -5.96
CA TRP A 29 8.63 15.36 -7.37
C TRP A 29 8.63 16.59 -8.27
N VAL A 30 8.14 17.72 -7.76
CA VAL A 30 8.12 19.01 -8.45
C VAL A 30 9.56 19.48 -8.69
N ASP A 31 10.43 19.42 -7.67
CA ASP A 31 11.84 19.76 -7.84
C ASP A 31 12.58 18.78 -8.76
N LEU A 32 12.27 17.48 -8.72
CA LEU A 32 12.86 16.49 -9.63
C LEU A 32 12.53 16.76 -11.10
N VAL A 33 11.27 17.10 -11.40
CA VAL A 33 10.83 17.43 -12.76
C VAL A 33 11.41 18.76 -13.22
N ARG A 34 11.40 19.79 -12.35
CA ARG A 34 11.90 21.13 -12.68
C ARG A 34 13.41 21.18 -12.94
N ARG A 35 14.20 20.33 -12.28
CA ARG A 35 15.67 20.34 -12.35
C ARG A 35 16.26 19.42 -13.43
N ASN A 36 15.45 18.83 -14.29
CA ASN A 36 15.87 17.83 -15.28
C ASN A 36 16.48 16.59 -14.57
N LEU A 37 15.64 15.61 -14.19
CA LEU A 37 15.99 14.29 -13.62
C LEU A 37 17.47 14.09 -13.21
N PRO A 38 17.95 14.78 -12.16
CA PRO A 38 19.30 14.54 -11.66
C PRO A 38 19.39 13.12 -11.08
N PRO A 39 20.59 12.56 -10.90
CA PRO A 39 20.75 11.29 -10.21
C PRO A 39 20.04 11.32 -8.86
N LEU A 40 19.17 10.35 -8.64
CA LEU A 40 18.39 10.25 -7.41
C LEU A 40 19.30 9.85 -6.26
N THR A 41 19.04 10.39 -5.07
CA THR A 41 19.65 9.85 -3.86
C THR A 41 19.07 8.47 -3.56
N PRO A 42 19.78 7.60 -2.83
CA PRO A 42 19.24 6.29 -2.43
C PRO A 42 17.90 6.38 -1.69
N VAL A 43 17.68 7.46 -0.94
CA VAL A 43 16.40 7.72 -0.27
C VAL A 43 15.31 8.00 -1.28
N GLN A 44 15.53 8.87 -2.26
CA GLN A 44 14.57 9.19 -3.31
C GLN A 44 14.27 7.99 -4.21
N GLU A 45 15.28 7.20 -4.58
CA GLU A 45 15.09 5.96 -5.34
C GLU A 45 14.20 5.00 -4.57
N GLN A 46 14.43 4.85 -3.27
CA GLN A 46 13.62 3.97 -2.45
C GLN A 46 12.20 4.51 -2.27
N THR A 47 12.01 5.82 -2.09
CA THR A 47 10.67 6.43 -2.03
C THR A 47 9.88 6.19 -3.32
N LEU A 48 10.53 6.28 -4.49
CA LEU A 48 9.89 5.96 -5.77
C LEU A 48 9.52 4.48 -5.89
N ARG A 49 10.35 3.56 -5.36
CA ARG A 49 10.03 2.13 -5.31
C ARG A 49 8.86 1.86 -4.39
N ASP A 50 8.84 2.48 -3.21
CA ASP A 50 7.76 2.35 -2.25
C ASP A 50 6.43 2.86 -2.84
N MET A 51 6.46 3.96 -3.60
CA MET A 51 5.29 4.49 -4.31
C MET A 51 4.81 3.52 -5.40
N ALA A 52 5.72 2.93 -6.17
CA ALA A 52 5.38 1.96 -7.19
C ALA A 52 4.79 0.68 -6.60
N ASP A 53 5.32 0.22 -5.46
CA ASP A 53 4.81 -0.95 -4.75
C ASP A 53 3.43 -0.68 -4.14
N ALA A 54 3.22 0.50 -3.55
CA ALA A 54 1.91 0.93 -3.03
C ALA A 54 0.86 0.97 -4.14
N PHE A 55 1.16 1.61 -5.27
CA PHE A 55 0.28 1.65 -6.43
C PHE A 55 0.00 0.25 -7.01
N ALA A 56 1.00 -0.64 -7.04
CA ALA A 56 0.77 -2.01 -7.50
C ALA A 56 -0.14 -2.80 -6.54
N ALA A 57 -0.02 -2.58 -5.23
CA ALA A 57 -0.86 -3.21 -4.22
C ALA A 57 -2.30 -2.69 -4.29
N ASP A 58 -2.47 -1.40 -4.46
CA ASP A 58 -3.75 -0.70 -4.69
C ASP A 58 -4.52 -1.32 -5.86
N GLN A 59 -3.90 -1.39 -7.04
CA GLN A 59 -4.52 -2.00 -8.22
C GLN A 59 -4.88 -3.48 -8.04
N LEU A 60 -4.21 -4.21 -7.15
CA LEU A 60 -4.56 -5.59 -6.83
C LEU A 60 -5.78 -5.63 -5.89
N LEU A 61 -5.85 -4.75 -4.91
CA LEU A 61 -6.99 -4.63 -4.00
C LEU A 61 -8.25 -4.17 -4.71
N GLU A 62 -8.17 -3.15 -5.56
CA GLU A 62 -9.27 -2.73 -6.43
C GLU A 62 -9.85 -3.92 -7.21
N ARG A 63 -8.98 -4.79 -7.76
CA ARG A 63 -9.42 -5.99 -8.46
C ARG A 63 -10.18 -6.96 -7.55
N GLU A 64 -9.75 -7.12 -6.30
CA GLU A 64 -10.46 -7.97 -5.32
C GLU A 64 -11.80 -7.37 -4.91
N LEU A 65 -11.86 -6.05 -4.71
CA LEU A 65 -13.08 -5.28 -4.43
C LEU A 65 -14.08 -5.38 -5.59
N ASP A 66 -13.60 -5.37 -6.84
CA ASP A 66 -14.39 -5.65 -8.06
C ASP A 66 -14.88 -7.11 -8.16
N GLY A 67 -14.53 -7.96 -7.18
CA GLY A 67 -14.95 -9.36 -7.10
C GLY A 67 -14.03 -10.34 -7.83
N ASN A 68 -12.86 -9.91 -8.29
CA ASN A 68 -11.88 -10.81 -8.92
C ASN A 68 -11.02 -11.47 -7.84
N ALA A 69 -11.06 -12.80 -7.76
CA ALA A 69 -10.23 -13.52 -6.83
C ALA A 69 -8.73 -13.32 -7.13
N LEU A 70 -7.98 -12.80 -6.14
CA LEU A 70 -6.53 -12.71 -6.21
C LEU A 70 -5.87 -14.06 -5.99
N SER A 71 -4.69 -14.23 -6.60
CA SER A 71 -3.85 -15.39 -6.31
C SER A 71 -3.25 -15.30 -4.91
N ALA A 72 -2.77 -16.44 -4.39
CA ALA A 72 -2.02 -16.47 -3.14
C ALA A 72 -0.78 -15.56 -3.18
N ALA A 73 -0.11 -15.48 -4.33
CA ALA A 73 1.06 -14.63 -4.52
C ALA A 73 0.70 -13.13 -4.48
N ASP A 74 -0.42 -12.75 -5.13
CA ASP A 74 -0.90 -11.36 -5.14
C ASP A 74 -1.27 -10.90 -3.71
N ARG A 75 -2.01 -11.72 -2.96
CA ARG A 75 -2.37 -11.42 -1.57
C ARG A 75 -1.15 -11.32 -0.66
N GLN A 76 -0.17 -12.21 -0.86
CA GLN A 76 1.09 -12.15 -0.13
C GLN A 76 1.87 -10.87 -0.45
N PHE A 77 1.90 -10.45 -1.72
CA PHE A 77 2.51 -9.21 -2.14
C PHE A 77 1.84 -8.00 -1.48
N VAL A 78 0.51 -7.88 -1.57
CA VAL A 78 -0.24 -6.78 -0.94
C VAL A 78 0.05 -6.73 0.56
N ARG A 79 0.01 -7.87 1.25
CA ARG A 79 0.35 -7.96 2.67
C ARG A 79 1.76 -7.44 2.98
N GLU A 80 2.75 -7.89 2.22
CA GLU A 80 4.15 -7.49 2.42
C GLU A 80 4.34 -5.99 2.21
N VAL A 81 3.69 -5.42 1.18
CA VAL A 81 3.70 -3.99 0.91
C VAL A 81 3.08 -3.22 2.07
N VAL A 82 1.86 -3.55 2.48
CA VAL A 82 1.15 -2.85 3.57
C VAL A 82 1.96 -2.86 4.85
N LEU A 83 2.41 -4.03 5.32
CA LEU A 83 3.13 -4.13 6.59
C LEU A 83 4.48 -3.41 6.55
N ARG A 84 5.22 -3.53 5.45
CA ARG A 84 6.54 -2.89 5.29
C ARG A 84 6.41 -1.38 5.19
N LEU A 85 5.46 -0.88 4.40
CA LEU A 85 5.29 0.56 4.18
C LEU A 85 4.67 1.23 5.41
N ALA A 86 3.69 0.61 6.08
CA ALA A 86 3.15 1.10 7.34
C ALA A 86 4.24 1.31 8.40
N ASP A 87 5.09 0.31 8.62
CA ASP A 87 6.21 0.42 9.56
C ASP A 87 7.19 1.55 9.16
N ARG A 88 7.55 1.62 7.87
CA ARG A 88 8.51 2.60 7.37
C ARG A 88 8.02 4.05 7.43
N TYR A 89 6.74 4.27 7.15
CA TYR A 89 6.16 5.61 7.06
C TYR A 89 5.47 6.05 8.35
N GLY A 90 5.34 5.15 9.33
CA GLY A 90 4.78 5.45 10.65
C GLY A 90 3.26 5.36 10.70
N GLU A 91 2.66 4.67 9.73
CA GLU A 91 1.21 4.45 9.68
C GLU A 91 0.80 3.24 10.53
N GLY A 92 -0.35 3.36 11.18
CA GLY A 92 -0.90 2.31 12.03
C GLY A 92 -1.71 1.30 11.21
N VAL A 93 -1.33 0.03 11.25
CA VAL A 93 -2.20 -1.05 10.73
C VAL A 93 -3.18 -1.44 11.82
N GLU A 94 -4.47 -1.21 11.58
CA GLU A 94 -5.52 -1.61 12.51
C GLU A 94 -5.52 -3.12 12.80
N LYS A 95 -5.97 -3.51 14.00
CA LYS A 95 -5.97 -4.91 14.43
C LYS A 95 -6.85 -5.79 13.52
N ALA A 96 -7.99 -5.25 13.06
CA ALA A 96 -8.87 -5.97 12.12
C ALA A 96 -8.14 -6.27 10.81
N ASN A 97 -7.43 -5.28 10.26
CA ASN A 97 -6.62 -5.39 9.05
C ASN A 97 -5.45 -6.36 9.24
N GLN A 98 -4.74 -6.30 10.38
CA GLN A 98 -3.69 -7.27 10.70
C GLN A 98 -4.21 -8.70 10.69
N GLN A 99 -5.35 -8.96 11.33
CA GLN A 99 -5.96 -10.30 11.33
C GLN A 99 -6.42 -10.74 9.95
N PHE A 100 -6.91 -9.81 9.14
CA PHE A 100 -7.32 -10.08 7.76
C PHE A 100 -6.13 -10.45 6.87
N LEU A 101 -5.04 -9.67 6.94
CA LEU A 101 -3.77 -9.94 6.27
C LEU A 101 -3.15 -11.27 6.71
N GLU A 102 -3.25 -11.64 7.99
CA GLU A 102 -2.81 -12.94 8.48
C GLU A 102 -3.63 -14.10 7.89
N LYS A 103 -4.96 -13.95 7.76
CA LYS A 103 -5.80 -14.99 7.13
C LYS A 103 -5.38 -15.26 5.69
N TRP A 104 -5.03 -14.23 4.92
CA TRP A 104 -4.52 -14.39 3.55
C TRP A 104 -3.27 -15.26 3.47
N SER A 105 -2.39 -15.17 4.47
CA SER A 105 -1.17 -16.00 4.53
C SER A 105 -1.44 -17.47 4.93
N SER A 106 -2.52 -17.74 5.68
CA SER A 106 -2.84 -19.06 6.22
C SER A 106 -3.39 -20.07 5.18
N GLY A 107 -3.79 -19.57 4.00
CA GLY A 107 -4.34 -20.37 2.90
C GLY A 107 -3.31 -20.95 1.94
N VAL A 108 -2.02 -20.66 2.13
CA VAL A 108 -0.91 -21.14 1.29
C VAL A 108 -0.28 -22.35 1.97
N LYS A 109 -0.62 -23.56 1.52
CA LYS A 109 0.07 -24.81 1.86
C LYS A 109 0.56 -25.49 0.60
#